data_AF-A0A9Q9J2P2-F1
#
_entry.id   AF-A0A9Q9J2P2-F1
#
_cell.length_a   1.000
_cell.length_b   1.000
_cell.length_c   1.000
_cell.angle_alpha   90.00
_cell.angle_beta   90.00
_cell.angle_gamma   90.00
#
_symmetry.space_group_name_H-M   'P 1'
#
loop_
_entity.id
_entity.type
_entity.pdbx_description
1 polymer ?
#
loop_
_entity_poly.entity_id
_entity_poly.type
_entity_poly.pdbx_seq_one_letter_code
_entity_poly.pdbx_strand_id
1 'polypeptide(L)' 'MDDTPRPSLFEQLQQRLACAPEPLEVLNQFEAELLYAFPSEAAVIVELVASWGHRLGVLTREDLDGFI' A
#
# COMPACT_ATOMS: atom_id res chain seq x y z
N MET A 1 19.75 -23.43 -5.67
CA MET A 1 19.07 -22.57 -6.64
C MET A 1 17.74 -22.20 -6.00
N ASP A 2 17.70 -21.13 -5.23
CA ASP A 2 16.46 -20.47 -4.81
C ASP A 2 16.71 -18.98 -5.01
N ASP A 3 16.74 -18.58 -6.29
CA ASP A 3 16.75 -17.20 -6.72
C ASP A 3 15.28 -16.85 -7.01
N THR A 4 14.46 -16.88 -5.96
CA THR A 4 13.15 -16.23 -6.03
C THR A 4 13.41 -14.76 -5.76
N PRO A 5 13.34 -13.86 -6.76
CA PRO A 5 13.49 -12.45 -6.52
C PRO A 5 12.45 -12.05 -5.48
N ARG A 6 12.89 -11.37 -4.40
CA ARG A 6 11.99 -10.90 -3.37
C ARG A 6 10.89 -10.07 -4.06
N PRO A 7 9.61 -10.37 -3.83
CA PRO A 7 8.52 -9.68 -4.50
C PRO A 7 8.63 -8.18 -4.21
N SER A 8 8.36 -7.36 -5.22
CA SER A 8 8.38 -5.90 -5.06
C SER A 8 7.34 -5.47 -4.02
N LEU A 9 7.50 -4.31 -3.38
CA LEU A 9 6.53 -3.80 -2.39
C LEU A 9 5.09 -3.76 -2.96
N PHE A 10 4.96 -3.38 -4.24
CA PHE A 10 3.67 -3.40 -4.93
C PHE A 10 3.10 -4.82 -5.08
N GLU A 11 3.92 -5.82 -5.39
CA GLU A 11 3.45 -7.21 -5.51
C GLU A 11 3.07 -7.79 -4.15
N GLN A 12 3.81 -7.45 -3.09
CA GLN A 12 3.46 -7.84 -1.73
C GLN A 12 2.10 -7.26 -1.33
N LEU A 13 1.86 -5.98 -1.62
CA LEU A 13 0.57 -5.35 -1.38
C LEU A 13 -0.55 -6.01 -2.22
N GLN A 14 -0.31 -6.24 -3.51
CA GLN A 14 -1.29 -6.88 -4.40
C GLN A 14 -1.67 -8.29 -3.92
N GLN A 15 -0.69 -9.10 -3.49
CA GLN A 15 -0.94 -10.44 -2.95
C GLN A 15 -1.72 -10.39 -1.63
N ARG A 16 -1.39 -9.47 -0.73
CA ARG A 16 -2.12 -9.30 0.53
C ARG A 16 -3.57 -8.90 0.26
N LEU A 17 -3.79 -7.95 -0.64
CA LEU A 17 -5.13 -7.49 -1.01
C LEU A 17 -5.97 -8.59 -1.68
N ALA A 18 -5.36 -9.44 -2.52
CA ALA A 18 -6.06 -10.52 -3.20
C ALA A 18 -6.62 -11.59 -2.25
N CYS A 19 -6.01 -11.78 -1.07
CA CYS A 19 -6.45 -12.72 -0.05
C CYS A 19 -7.21 -12.06 1.13
N ALA A 20 -7.33 -10.72 1.13
CA ALA A 20 -7.89 -10.01 2.27
C ALA A 20 -9.41 -9.84 2.16
N PRO A 21 -10.18 -10.14 3.23
CA PRO A 21 -11.60 -9.81 3.27
C PRO A 21 -11.84 -8.29 3.38
N GLU A 22 -10.88 -7.57 3.98
CA GLU A 22 -10.93 -6.11 4.19
C GLU A 22 -9.71 -5.44 3.55
N PRO A 23 -9.79 -5.08 2.26
CA PRO A 23 -8.65 -4.54 1.52
C PRO A 23 -8.17 -3.18 2.06
N LEU A 24 -9.07 -2.37 2.61
CA LEU A 24 -8.73 -1.08 3.21
C LEU A 24 -7.86 -1.23 4.47
N GLU A 25 -8.19 -2.17 5.35
CA GLU A 25 -7.39 -2.44 6.56
C GLU A 25 -5.98 -2.90 6.19
N VAL A 26 -5.87 -3.78 5.18
CA VAL A 26 -4.57 -4.25 4.70
C VAL A 26 -3.73 -3.13 4.12
N LEU A 27 -4.35 -2.20 3.38
CA LEU A 27 -3.68 -1.02 2.84
C LEU A 27 -3.15 -0.11 3.97
N ASN A 28 -3.98 0.18 4.96
CA ASN A 28 -3.61 0.99 6.13
C ASN A 28 -2.50 0.34 6.97
N GLN A 29 -2.57 -0.98 7.18
CA GLN A 29 -1.54 -1.71 7.89
C GLN A 29 -0.21 -1.66 7.13
N PHE A 30 -0.25 -1.82 5.80
CA PHE A 30 0.94 -1.74 4.96
C PHE A 30 1.57 -0.35 4.96
N GLU A 31 0.75 0.71 4.96
CA GLU A 31 1.23 2.08 5.15
C GLU A 31 1.95 2.24 6.48
N ALA A 32 1.33 1.80 7.59
CA ALA A 32 1.93 1.90 8.92
C ALA A 32 3.25 1.14 9.03
N GLU A 33 3.36 -0.05 8.40
CA GLU A 33 4.60 -0.81 8.33
C GLU A 33 5.71 -0.04 7.59
N LEU A 34 5.38 0.58 6.46
CA LEU A 34 6.33 1.40 5.70
C LEU A 34 6.74 2.67 6.46
N LEU A 35 5.78 3.38 7.07
CA LEU A 35 6.05 4.56 7.89
C LEU A 35 6.95 4.25 9.08
N TYR A 36 6.79 3.07 9.68
CA TYR A 36 7.66 2.61 10.76
C TYR A 36 9.08 2.29 10.26
N ALA A 37 9.20 1.64 9.10
CA ALA A 37 10.49 1.30 8.51
C ALA A 37 11.24 2.52 7.93
N PHE A 38 10.51 3.51 7.42
CA PHE A 38 11.02 4.68 6.70
C PHE A 38 10.36 5.97 7.21
N PRO A 39 10.56 6.34 8.49
CA PRO A 39 9.86 7.49 9.11
C PRO A 39 10.21 8.83 8.45
N SER A 40 11.39 8.93 7.83
CA SER A 40 11.85 10.13 7.13
C SER A 40 11.13 10.37 5.79
N GLU A 41 10.49 9.33 5.23
CA GLU A 41 9.85 9.35 3.91
C GLU A 41 8.31 9.32 4.03
N ALA A 42 7.78 9.73 5.18
CA ALA A 42 6.36 9.57 5.50
C ALA A 42 5.41 10.13 4.43
N ALA A 43 5.68 11.33 3.92
CA ALA A 43 4.87 11.94 2.86
C ALA A 43 4.89 11.10 1.57
N VAL A 44 6.07 10.62 1.16
CA VAL A 44 6.25 9.80 -0.04
C VAL A 44 5.50 8.47 0.10
N ILE A 45 5.55 7.87 1.28
CA ILE A 45 4.88 6.60 1.57
C ILE A 45 3.37 6.76 1.51
N VAL A 46 2.81 7.79 2.15
CA VAL A 46 1.37 8.07 2.10
C VAL A 46 0.92 8.30 0.65
N GLU A 47 1.64 9.12 -0.13
CA GLU A 47 1.32 9.35 -1.55
C GLU A 47 1.42 8.06 -2.39
N LEU A 48 2.42 7.23 -2.12
CA LEU A 48 2.65 5.97 -2.82
C LEU A 48 1.54 4.95 -2.52
N VAL A 49 1.21 4.76 -1.25
CA VAL A 49 0.17 3.83 -0.80
C VAL A 49 -1.21 4.30 -1.27
N ALA A 50 -1.50 5.60 -1.21
CA ALA A 50 -2.73 6.18 -1.75
C ALA A 50 -2.85 5.94 -3.26
N SER A 51 -1.77 6.17 -4.01
CA SER A 51 -1.72 5.90 -5.46
C SER A 51 -1.94 4.43 -5.79
N TRP A 52 -1.35 3.51 -5.02
CA TRP A 52 -1.53 2.07 -5.20
C TRP A 52 -2.94 1.61 -4.80
N GLY A 53 -3.48 2.10 -3.68
CA GLY A 53 -4.84 1.83 -3.24
C GLY A 53 -5.87 2.25 -4.28
N HIS A 54 -5.71 3.43 -4.87
CA HIS A 54 -6.57 3.88 -5.96
C HIS A 54 -6.43 3.02 -7.23
N ARG A 55 -5.19 2.67 -7.62
CA ARG A 55 -4.93 1.84 -8.80
C ARG A 55 -5.49 0.41 -8.67
N LEU A 56 -5.47 -0.13 -7.45
CA LEU A 56 -6.01 -1.45 -7.13
C LEU A 56 -7.52 -1.42 -6.86
N GLY A 57 -8.16 -0.25 -6.90
CA GLY A 57 -9.60 -0.08 -6.68
C GLY A 57 -10.02 -0.19 -5.21
N VAL A 58 -9.06 -0.14 -4.29
CA VAL A 58 -9.29 -0.16 -2.83
C VAL A 58 -9.76 1.21 -2.34
N LEU A 59 -9.11 2.27 -2.82
CA LEU A 59 -9.48 3.65 -2.52
C LEU A 59 -10.36 4.20 -3.63
N THR A 60 -11.46 4.84 -3.26
CA THR A 60 -12.29 5.59 -4.20
C THR A 60 -11.73 7.00 -4.36
N ARG A 61 -12.12 7.66 -5.46
CA ARG A 61 -11.69 9.04 -5.73
C ARG A 61 -12.10 10.03 -4.62
N GLU A 62 -13.14 9.71 -3.86
CA GLU A 62 -13.61 10.49 -2.71
C GLU A 62 -12.63 10.44 -1.53
N ASP A 63 -11.91 9.32 -1.37
CA ASP A 63 -10.90 9.15 -0.32
C ASP A 63 -9.63 9.98 -0.60
N LEU A 64 -9.33 10.20 -1.88
CA LEU A 64 -8.20 11.01 -2.33
C LEU A 64 -8.46 12.53 -2.26
N ASP A 65 -9.73 12.95 -2.32
CA ASP A 65 -10.11 14.38 -2.35
C ASP A 65 -9.87 15.07 -1.00
N GLY A 66 -9.83 14.31 0.10
CA GLY A 66 -9.55 14.84 1.45
C GLY A 66 -8.10 15.24 1.73
N PHE A 67 -7.19 15.05 0.76
CA PHE A 67 -5.75 15.33 0.90
C PHE A 67 -5.27 16.63 0.22
N ILE A 68 -6.16 17.44 -0.38
CA ILE A 68 -5.82 18.76 -0.98
C ILE A 68 -6.12 19.93 -0.03
#